data_AF-A0A2P6QY95-F1
#
_entry.id   AF-A0A2P6QY95-F1
#
_cell.length_a   1.000
_cell.length_b   1.000
_cell.length_c   1.000
_cell.angle_alpha   90.00
_cell.angle_beta   90.00
_cell.angle_gamma   90.00
#
_symmetry.space_group_name_H-M   'P 1'
#
loop_
_entity.id
_entity.type
_entity.pdbx_description
1 polymer ?
#
loop_
_entity_poly.entity_id
_entity_poly.type
_entity_poly.pdbx_seq_one_letter_code
_entity_poly.pdbx_strand_id
1 'polypeptide(L)'
;MQKYYFFKSTCHLNNVTGQSHAELRTDESGYLEHILRCLKRIHGIWTNNPIDIDVRQALKIHRKRVLKGCVIVFNSHNTNLWKMAEDLGATCSSRADASSVAHVVAINARTKNDLLALKNKFLVCPEWIEAASYLWEKQPEHKFSIFN
;
A
#
# COMPACT_ATOMS: atom_id res chain seq x y z
N MET A 1 2.80 9.54 5.64
CA MET A 1 2.55 10.35 4.43
C MET A 1 3.65 11.39 4.30
N GLN A 2 4.44 11.38 3.23
CA GLN A 2 5.34 12.51 2.94
C GLN A 2 4.50 13.73 2.56
N LYS A 3 4.77 14.87 3.20
CA LYS A 3 4.11 16.14 2.89
C LYS A 3 4.61 16.64 1.53
N TYR A 4 3.71 17.26 0.76
CA TYR A 4 4.02 17.86 -0.54
C TYR A 4 4.94 19.07 -0.35
N TYR A 5 6.14 19.05 -0.92
CA TYR A 5 7.14 20.11 -0.73
C TYR A 5 7.67 20.67 -2.07
N PHE A 6 6.84 20.61 -3.12
CA PHE A 6 7.26 21.09 -4.44
C PHE A 6 7.52 22.60 -4.45
N PHE A 7 6.59 23.38 -3.91
CA PHE A 7 6.65 24.84 -3.91
C PHE A 7 7.28 25.39 -2.63
N LYS A 8 8.06 26.47 -2.78
CA LYS A 8 8.67 27.22 -1.68
C LYS A 8 7.64 27.68 -0.63
N SER A 9 6.46 28.10 -1.07
CA SER A 9 5.35 28.47 -0.19
C SER A 9 4.94 27.32 0.74
N THR A 10 4.93 26.08 0.24
CA THR A 10 4.58 24.90 1.04
C THR A 10 5.67 24.52 2.04
N CYS A 11 6.94 24.74 1.69
CA CYS A 11 8.06 24.59 2.64
C CYS A 11 7.95 25.59 3.80
N HIS A 12 7.65 26.86 3.50
CA HIS A 12 7.46 27.91 4.51
C HIS A 12 6.31 27.59 5.46
N LEU A 13 5.16 27.15 4.94
CA LEU A 13 3.99 26.75 5.77
C LEU A 13 4.29 25.58 6.72
N ASN A 14 5.30 24.76 6.41
CA ASN A 14 5.67 23.59 7.20
C ASN A 14 6.99 23.79 7.98
N ASN A 15 7.51 25.02 8.07
CA ASN A 15 8.77 25.35 8.72
C ASN A 15 9.97 24.51 8.21
N VAL A 16 9.94 24.11 6.94
CA VAL A 16 11.06 23.38 6.32
C VAL A 16 12.09 24.40 5.83
N THR A 17 13.31 24.30 6.36
CA THR A 17 14.44 25.12 5.94
C THR A 17 15.16 24.46 4.76
N GLY A 18 15.33 25.19 3.66
CA GLY A 18 15.99 24.68 2.45
C GLY A 18 15.38 25.20 1.15
N GLN A 19 15.99 24.84 0.01
CA GLN A 19 15.43 25.07 -1.31
C GLN A 19 14.30 24.08 -1.59
N SER A 20 13.22 24.57 -2.20
CA SER A 20 12.12 23.72 -2.66
C SER A 20 12.51 22.87 -3.87
N HIS A 21 11.76 21.79 -4.14
CA HIS A 21 12.01 20.96 -5.33
C HIS A 21 11.92 21.77 -6.64
N ALA A 22 11.00 22.74 -6.70
CA ALA A 22 10.91 23.68 -7.81
C ALA A 22 12.20 24.50 -8.01
N GLU A 23 12.80 25.02 -6.93
CA GLU A 23 14.06 25.76 -6.99
C GLU A 23 15.25 24.87 -7.35
N LEU A 24 15.23 23.61 -6.88
CA LEU A 24 16.23 22.60 -7.22
C LEU A 24 16.08 22.04 -8.63
N ARG A 25 14.98 22.37 -9.34
CA ARG A 25 14.59 21.76 -10.62
C ARG A 25 14.57 20.22 -10.57
N THR A 26 14.24 19.69 -9.40
CA THR A 26 14.07 18.26 -9.17
C THR A 26 12.59 17.98 -8.99
N ASP A 27 12.14 16.80 -9.38
CA ASP A 27 10.77 16.36 -9.10
C ASP A 27 10.71 15.62 -7.75
N GLU A 28 9.51 15.56 -7.17
CA GLU A 28 9.24 14.79 -5.97
C GLU A 28 9.13 13.30 -6.29
N SER A 29 10.24 12.58 -6.08
CA SER A 29 10.31 11.11 -5.93
C SER A 29 9.63 10.24 -7.02
N GLY A 30 9.27 10.80 -8.18
CA GLY A 30 8.58 10.08 -9.27
C GLY A 30 7.08 9.82 -9.03
N TYR A 31 6.42 10.51 -8.09
CA TYR A 31 5.01 10.25 -7.76
C TYR A 31 4.06 10.55 -8.93
N LEU A 32 4.29 11.63 -9.68
CA LEU A 32 3.47 11.99 -10.84
C LEU A 32 3.59 10.96 -11.97
N GLU A 33 4.81 10.48 -12.22
CA GLU A 33 5.06 9.41 -13.17
C GLU A 33 4.28 8.13 -12.79
N HIS A 34 4.29 7.80 -11.50
CA HIS A 34 3.56 6.67 -10.95
C HIS A 34 2.04 6.82 -11.11
N ILE A 35 1.48 7.98 -10.76
CA ILE A 35 0.05 8.27 -10.94
C ILE A 35 -0.34 8.15 -12.41
N LEU A 36 0.45 8.70 -13.33
CA LEU A 36 0.19 8.61 -14.76
C LEU A 36 0.18 7.15 -15.23
N ARG A 37 1.10 6.32 -14.74
CA ARG A 37 1.15 4.89 -15.03
C ARG A 37 -0.10 4.16 -14.53
N CYS A 38 -0.56 4.48 -13.31
CA CYS A 38 -1.80 3.94 -12.76
C CYS A 38 -3.01 4.34 -13.62
N LEU A 39 -3.14 5.63 -13.98
CA LEU A 39 -4.24 6.14 -14.82
C LEU A 39 -4.28 5.45 -16.18
N LYS A 40 -3.13 5.24 -16.83
CA LYS A 40 -3.05 4.51 -18.11
C LYS A 40 -3.53 3.06 -17.97
N ARG A 41 -3.18 2.37 -16.88
CA ARG A 41 -3.65 1.00 -16.61
C ARG A 41 -5.17 0.96 -16.38
N ILE A 42 -5.72 1.91 -15.63
CA ILE A 42 -7.17 2.02 -15.38
C ILE A 42 -7.91 2.29 -16.70
N HIS A 43 -7.40 3.23 -17.50
CA HIS A 43 -7.96 3.53 -18.82
C HIS A 43 -8.00 2.28 -19.69
N GLY A 44 -6.90 1.52 -19.75
CA GLY A 44 -6.88 0.25 -20.50
C GLY A 44 -7.82 -0.83 -19.97
N ILE A 45 -8.10 -0.88 -18.66
CA ILE A 45 -9.12 -1.79 -18.10
C ILE A 45 -10.52 -1.37 -18.54
N TRP A 46 -10.78 -0.06 -18.59
CA TRP A 46 -12.07 0.49 -18.98
C TRP A 46 -12.33 0.37 -20.48
N THR A 47 -11.37 0.74 -21.33
CA THR A 47 -11.56 0.76 -22.79
C THR A 47 -11.52 -0.61 -23.45
N ASN A 48 -10.72 -1.54 -22.93
CA ASN A 48 -10.61 -2.88 -23.50
C ASN A 48 -11.62 -3.88 -22.90
N ASN A 49 -12.55 -3.42 -22.07
CA ASN A 49 -13.54 -4.31 -21.48
C ASN A 49 -14.67 -4.57 -22.48
N PRO A 50 -14.99 -5.84 -22.81
CA PRO A 50 -16.14 -6.15 -23.65
C PRO A 50 -17.48 -5.93 -22.94
N ILE A 51 -17.47 -5.75 -21.61
CA ILE A 51 -18.63 -5.44 -20.78
C ILE A 51 -18.62 -3.94 -20.50
N ASP A 52 -19.79 -3.31 -20.58
CA ASP A 52 -19.96 -1.89 -20.24
C ASP A 52 -19.77 -1.67 -18.73
N ILE A 53 -18.52 -1.53 -18.32
CA ILE A 53 -18.13 -1.18 -16.95
C ILE A 53 -17.86 0.31 -16.87
N ASP A 54 -18.28 0.95 -15.78
CA ASP A 54 -17.92 2.34 -15.53
C ASP A 54 -16.47 2.46 -15.01
N VAL A 55 -15.95 3.69 -15.01
CA VAL A 55 -14.59 3.97 -14.51
C VAL A 55 -14.44 3.60 -13.03
N ARG A 56 -15.50 3.68 -12.22
CA ARG A 56 -15.45 3.32 -10.79
C ARG A 56 -15.20 1.82 -10.61
N GLN A 57 -15.78 1.00 -11.48
CA GLN A 57 -15.54 -0.44 -11.53
C GLN A 57 -14.12 -0.74 -12.01
N ALA A 58 -13.64 -0.05 -13.05
CA ALA A 58 -12.26 -0.19 -13.50
C ALA A 58 -11.24 0.14 -12.40
N LEU A 59 -11.49 1.22 -11.63
CA LEU A 59 -10.68 1.58 -10.45
C LEU A 59 -10.69 0.47 -9.40
N LYS A 60 -11.86 -0.08 -9.05
CA LYS A 60 -11.97 -1.19 -8.09
C LYS A 60 -11.23 -2.44 -8.55
N ILE A 61 -11.34 -2.78 -9.84
CA ILE A 61 -10.62 -3.93 -10.43
C ILE A 61 -9.11 -3.71 -10.34
N HIS A 62 -8.64 -2.50 -10.64
CA HIS A 62 -7.21 -2.19 -10.53
C HIS A 62 -6.72 -2.29 -9.08
N ARG A 63 -7.43 -1.69 -8.13
CA ARG A 63 -7.09 -1.75 -6.70
C ARG A 63 -7.04 -3.18 -6.17
N LYS A 64 -8.03 -4.02 -6.52
CA LYS A 64 -8.07 -5.43 -6.11
C LYS A 64 -6.91 -6.29 -6.64
N ARG A 65 -6.12 -5.80 -7.60
CA ARG A 65 -4.94 -6.52 -8.08
C ARG A 65 -3.70 -6.25 -7.24
N VAL A 66 -3.70 -5.21 -6.41
CA VAL A 66 -2.52 -4.72 -5.68
C VAL A 66 -2.01 -5.76 -4.69
N LEU A 67 -2.89 -6.32 -3.85
CA LEU A 67 -2.56 -7.33 -2.85
C LEU A 67 -3.22 -8.68 -3.16
N LYS A 68 -3.60 -8.92 -4.43
CA LYS A 68 -4.21 -10.19 -4.83
C LYS A 68 -3.29 -11.37 -4.47
N GLY A 69 -3.85 -12.36 -3.78
CA GLY A 69 -3.12 -13.54 -3.32
C GLY A 69 -2.29 -13.32 -2.05
N CYS A 70 -2.31 -12.12 -1.46
CA CYS A 70 -1.78 -11.90 -0.12
C CYS A 70 -2.83 -12.33 0.90
N VAL A 71 -2.46 -13.21 1.83
CA VAL A 71 -3.21 -13.43 3.06
C VAL A 71 -2.64 -12.51 4.12
N ILE A 72 -3.48 -11.80 4.88
CA ILE A 72 -3.03 -10.89 5.92
C ILE A 72 -3.73 -11.26 7.22
N VAL A 73 -2.95 -11.52 8.26
CA VAL A 73 -3.49 -11.87 9.58
C VAL A 73 -3.45 -10.65 10.48
N PHE A 74 -4.61 -10.19 10.97
CA PHE A 74 -4.70 -9.07 11.90
C PHE A 74 -4.86 -9.58 13.33
N ASN A 75 -4.10 -9.03 14.28
CA ASN A 75 -4.24 -9.32 15.73
C ASN A 75 -5.13 -8.29 16.47
N SER A 76 -5.65 -7.28 15.79
CA SER A 76 -6.55 -6.30 16.38
C SER A 76 -7.74 -6.04 15.46
N HIS A 77 -8.86 -5.64 16.05
CA HIS A 77 -10.05 -5.18 15.32
C HIS A 77 -9.82 -3.80 14.66
N ASN A 78 -8.68 -3.58 14.00
CA ASN A 78 -8.49 -2.41 13.16
C ASN A 78 -9.28 -2.61 11.87
N THR A 79 -10.59 -2.36 11.97
CA THR A 79 -11.57 -2.50 10.90
C THR A 79 -11.20 -1.67 9.67
N ASN A 80 -10.52 -0.54 9.87
CA ASN A 80 -10.07 0.32 8.79
C ASN A 80 -8.95 -0.31 7.96
N LEU A 81 -7.89 -0.82 8.61
CA LEU A 81 -6.80 -1.49 7.89
C LEU A 81 -7.25 -2.81 7.26
N TRP A 82 -8.14 -3.54 7.94
CA TRP A 82 -8.74 -4.75 7.41
C TRP A 82 -9.47 -4.46 6.09
N LYS A 83 -10.39 -3.49 6.11
CA LYS A 83 -11.14 -3.08 4.91
C LYS A 83 -10.22 -2.56 3.82
N MET A 84 -9.20 -1.79 4.18
CA MET A 84 -8.21 -1.28 3.24
C MET A 84 -7.47 -2.41 2.51
N ALA A 85 -7.05 -3.45 3.24
CA ALA A 85 -6.41 -4.62 2.68
C ALA A 85 -7.34 -5.41 1.74
N GLU A 86 -8.62 -5.60 2.12
CA GLU A 86 -9.62 -6.27 1.28
C GLU A 86 -9.94 -5.47 0.00
N ASP A 87 -10.02 -4.14 0.10
CA ASP A 87 -10.20 -3.24 -1.05
C ASP A 87 -9.02 -3.32 -2.03
N LEU A 88 -7.83 -3.69 -1.54
CA LEU A 88 -6.65 -3.98 -2.35
C LEU A 88 -6.57 -5.44 -2.83
N GLY A 89 -7.55 -6.28 -2.47
CA GLY A 89 -7.67 -7.66 -2.92
C GLY A 89 -6.92 -8.70 -2.08
N ALA A 90 -6.47 -8.33 -0.88
CA ALA A 90 -5.95 -9.30 0.08
C ALA A 90 -7.09 -10.13 0.69
N THR A 91 -6.74 -11.30 1.22
CA THR A 91 -7.61 -12.09 2.10
C THR A 91 -7.21 -11.84 3.53
N CYS A 92 -8.09 -11.26 4.33
CA CYS A 92 -7.81 -10.96 5.73
C CYS A 92 -8.30 -12.11 6.63
N SER A 93 -7.54 -12.47 7.65
CA SER A 93 -7.89 -13.51 8.63
C SER A 93 -7.59 -13.07 10.06
N SER A 94 -8.38 -13.54 11.01
CA SER A 94 -8.14 -13.39 12.45
C SER A 94 -7.33 -14.54 13.04
N ARG A 95 -7.16 -15.64 12.28
CA ARG A 95 -6.40 -16.82 12.69
C ARG A 95 -5.33 -17.15 11.67
N ALA A 96 -4.14 -17.48 12.17
CA ALA A 96 -3.02 -17.94 11.37
C ALA A 96 -3.20 -19.42 11.02
N ASP A 97 -4.19 -19.73 10.19
CA ASP A 97 -4.44 -21.11 9.76
C ASP A 97 -3.32 -21.50 8.77
N ALA A 98 -2.47 -22.44 9.19
CA ALA A 98 -1.09 -22.52 8.72
C ALA A 98 -0.86 -23.01 7.27
N SER A 99 -1.88 -23.42 6.51
CA SER A 99 -1.66 -24.17 5.25
C SER A 99 -1.70 -23.35 3.95
N SER A 100 -2.14 -22.08 3.92
CA SER A 100 -2.18 -21.27 2.67
C SER A 100 -1.59 -19.85 2.77
N VAL A 101 -0.94 -19.52 3.89
CA VAL A 101 -0.57 -18.14 4.21
C VAL A 101 0.79 -17.75 3.60
N ALA A 102 0.78 -16.87 2.60
CA ALA A 102 1.98 -16.38 1.93
C ALA A 102 2.64 -15.15 2.60
N HIS A 103 1.92 -14.32 3.37
CA HIS A 103 2.44 -13.07 3.97
C HIS A 103 1.75 -12.84 5.34
N VAL A 104 2.36 -12.12 6.30
CA VAL A 104 1.74 -11.88 7.63
C VAL A 104 2.05 -10.48 8.15
N VAL A 105 1.04 -9.61 8.23
CA VAL A 105 1.24 -8.25 8.78
C VAL A 105 0.99 -8.29 10.30
N ALA A 106 2.03 -8.22 11.13
CA ALA A 106 1.84 -8.17 12.58
C ALA A 106 1.71 -6.74 13.09
N ILE A 107 0.65 -6.52 13.87
CA ILE A 107 0.31 -5.21 14.43
C ILE A 107 0.84 -5.07 15.87
N ASN A 108 1.28 -6.16 16.54
CA ASN A 108 1.86 -6.06 17.89
C ASN A 108 2.95 -7.11 18.20
N ALA A 109 3.76 -6.78 19.22
CA ALA A 109 4.93 -7.54 19.67
C ALA A 109 4.62 -8.90 20.32
N ARG A 110 3.38 -9.17 20.75
CA ARG A 110 3.02 -10.45 21.37
C ARG A 110 2.87 -11.54 20.31
N THR A 111 2.27 -11.20 19.17
CA THR A 111 2.19 -12.05 17.97
C THR A 111 3.53 -12.25 17.26
N LYS A 112 4.54 -11.41 17.54
CA LYS A 112 5.88 -11.55 16.94
C LYS A 112 6.43 -12.95 17.17
N ASN A 113 6.29 -13.46 18.39
CA ASN A 113 6.80 -14.79 18.78
C ASN A 113 5.97 -15.94 18.18
N ASP A 114 4.65 -15.79 18.11
CA ASP A 114 3.76 -16.82 17.53
C ASP A 114 3.89 -16.92 16.00
N LEU A 115 4.17 -15.79 15.33
CA LEU A 115 4.34 -15.71 13.88
C LEU A 115 5.76 -16.04 13.42
N LEU A 116 6.77 -15.79 14.27
CA LEU A 116 8.15 -16.27 14.08
C LEU A 116 8.25 -17.79 13.95
N ALA A 117 7.28 -18.54 14.47
CA ALA A 117 7.20 -20.00 14.32
C ALA A 117 6.87 -20.43 12.87
N LEU A 118 6.44 -19.50 12.01
CA LEU A 118 6.08 -19.78 10.62
C LEU A 118 7.22 -19.36 9.69
N LYS A 119 8.13 -20.31 9.40
CA LYS A 119 9.20 -20.12 8.40
C LYS A 119 8.59 -19.62 7.06
N ASN A 120 9.24 -18.62 6.44
CA ASN A 120 8.89 -18.00 5.15
C ASN A 120 7.73 -16.99 5.13
N LYS A 121 7.43 -16.29 6.23
CA LYS A 121 6.41 -15.22 6.24
C LYS A 121 7.04 -13.85 6.50
N PHE A 122 6.70 -12.86 5.68
CA PHE A 122 7.11 -11.47 5.91
C PHE A 122 6.31 -10.87 7.05
N LEU A 123 7.01 -10.36 8.06
CA LEU A 123 6.42 -9.61 9.17
C LEU A 123 6.62 -8.12 8.92
N VAL A 124 5.53 -7.42 8.59
CA VAL A 124 5.56 -6.00 8.26
C VAL A 124 4.65 -5.17 9.16
N CYS A 125 4.97 -3.90 9.30
CA CYS A 125 4.17 -2.92 10.04
C CYS A 125 2.92 -2.47 9.23
N PRO A 126 1.89 -1.93 9.89
CA PRO A 126 0.67 -1.42 9.24
C PRO A 126 0.90 -0.49 8.06
N GLU A 127 1.96 0.33 8.12
CA GLU A 127 2.33 1.32 7.11
C GLU A 127 2.58 0.69 5.74
N TRP A 128 2.88 -0.62 5.67
CA TRP A 128 2.97 -1.36 4.42
C TRP A 128 1.65 -1.38 3.66
N ILE A 129 0.53 -1.64 4.35
CA ILE A 129 -0.82 -1.65 3.76
C ILE A 129 -1.21 -0.23 3.36
N GLU A 130 -0.91 0.76 4.21
CA GLU A 130 -1.20 2.16 3.93
C GLU A 130 -0.45 2.68 2.71
N ALA A 131 0.85 2.37 2.61
CA ALA A 131 1.67 2.73 1.46
C ALA A 131 1.18 2.03 0.19
N ALA A 132 0.79 0.74 0.28
CA ALA A 132 0.19 0.04 -0.84
C ALA A 132 -1.16 0.64 -1.26
N SER A 133 -1.98 1.07 -0.30
CA SER A 133 -3.25 1.74 -0.57
C SER A 133 -3.11 3.15 -1.12
N TYR A 134 -2.02 3.83 -0.80
CA TYR A 134 -1.73 5.16 -1.31
C TYR A 134 -1.21 5.11 -2.74
N LEU A 135 -0.26 4.21 -3.01
CA LEU A 135 0.38 4.07 -4.31
C LEU A 135 -0.40 3.17 -5.29
N TRP A 136 -1.35 2.38 -4.81
CA TRP A 136 -2.03 1.34 -5.60
C TRP A 136 -1.02 0.37 -6.21
N GLU A 137 -0.02 0.00 -5.41
CA GLU A 137 1.06 -0.90 -5.80
C GLU A 137 1.57 -1.66 -4.59
N LYS A 138 1.89 -2.95 -4.77
CA LYS A 138 2.45 -3.79 -3.71
C LYS A 138 3.83 -3.25 -3.32
N GLN A 139 3.98 -2.87 -2.06
CA GLN A 139 5.24 -2.35 -1.57
C GLN A 139 6.22 -3.47 -1.21
N PRO A 140 7.53 -3.26 -1.35
CA PRO A 140 8.53 -4.23 -0.94
C PRO A 140 8.50 -4.41 0.59
N GLU A 141 8.21 -5.63 1.04
CA GLU A 141 7.95 -5.96 2.45
C GLU A 141 9.15 -5.64 3.35
N HIS A 142 10.38 -5.84 2.87
CA HIS A 142 11.60 -5.60 3.63
C HIS A 142 11.75 -4.13 4.10
N LYS A 143 11.18 -3.16 3.37
CA LYS A 143 11.22 -1.74 3.77
C LYS A 143 10.31 -1.42 4.95
N PHE A 144 9.40 -2.34 5.27
CA PHE A 144 8.39 -2.20 6.32
C PHE A 144 8.54 -3.30 7.38
N SER A 145 9.68 -4.00 7.38
CA SER A 145 9.88 -5.09 8.31
C SER A 145 10.01 -4.58 9.73
N ILE A 146 9.40 -5.29 10.67
CA ILE A 146 9.54 -5.01 12.11
C ILE A 146 10.68 -5.80 12.77
N PHE A 147 11.46 -6.53 11.98
CA PHE A 147 12.72 -7.14 12.38
C PHE A 147 13.87 -6.23 11.93
N ASN A 148 14.13 -5.17 12.69
CA ASN A 148 15.45 -4.55 12.72
C ASN A 148 16.19 -5.08 13.95
#